data_AF-A0AAV6J4S4-F1
#
_entry.id   AF-A0AAV6J4S4-F1
#
_cell.length_a   1.000
_cell.length_b   1.000
_cell.length_c   1.000
_cell.angle_alpha   90.00
_cell.angle_beta   90.00
_cell.angle_gamma   90.00
#
_symmetry.space_group_name_H-M   'P 1'
#
loop_
_entity.id
_entity.type
_entity.pdbx_description
1 polymer ?
#
loop_
_entity_poly.entity_id
_entity_poly.type
_entity_poly.pdbx_seq_one_letter_code
_entity_poly.pdbx_strand_id
1 'polypeptide(L)'
;MAASVLLMCKYGEVTLVVMVTKGFGFNDLVQSICNKWENLASSKFGLLYVVADHHSCVLDNNEDFGCMIALAAAYGVNCIDVSVGIISSSVIECGKSLATQNGECGGSFEYVIQKIERQLCNYINPYYTVAAFQLSYEVAINPTPTLGAPVVTKESAIILPPKTRRPKVARIRSRGEKVRQLKCGRCGKLGKHNRRTCKEACD
;
A
#
# COMPACT_ATOMS: atom_id res chain seq x y z
N MET A 1 -42.04 16.92 6.56
CA MET A 1 -41.83 15.92 5.49
C MET A 1 -40.46 15.31 5.72
N ALA A 2 -40.36 13.99 5.86
CA ALA A 2 -39.05 13.36 5.93
C ALA A 2 -38.38 13.51 4.56
N ALA A 3 -37.23 14.18 4.50
CA ALA A 3 -36.46 14.25 3.27
C ALA A 3 -35.92 12.85 2.98
N SER A 4 -36.34 12.26 1.86
CA SER A 4 -35.82 10.97 1.39
C SER A 4 -34.58 11.21 0.55
N VAL A 5 -33.51 10.47 0.84
CA VAL A 5 -32.26 10.53 0.06
C VAL A 5 -32.24 9.37 -0.93
N LEU A 6 -31.92 9.66 -2.19
CA LEU A 6 -31.74 8.70 -3.27
C LEU A 6 -30.24 8.48 -3.51
N LEU A 7 -29.81 7.22 -3.53
CA LEU A 7 -28.47 6.82 -3.90
C LEU A 7 -28.47 6.34 -5.34
N MET A 8 -27.64 6.98 -6.17
CA MET A 8 -27.42 6.62 -7.56
C MET A 8 -26.13 5.80 -7.63
N CYS A 9 -26.25 4.50 -7.43
CA CYS A 9 -25.13 3.55 -7.47
C CYS A 9 -24.75 3.26 -8.92
N LYS A 10 -23.55 3.66 -9.34
CA LYS A 10 -23.05 3.55 -10.71
C LYS A 10 -21.99 2.46 -10.78
N TYR A 11 -22.16 1.52 -11.72
CA TYR A 11 -21.18 0.50 -12.04
C TYR A 11 -21.16 0.27 -13.56
N GLY A 12 -20.04 0.64 -14.20
CA GLY A 12 -19.96 0.71 -15.66
C GLY A 12 -21.00 1.70 -16.22
N GLU A 13 -21.77 1.25 -17.21
CA GLU A 13 -22.84 2.03 -17.84
C GLU A 13 -24.20 1.88 -17.13
N VAL A 14 -24.25 1.12 -16.03
CA VAL A 14 -25.51 0.81 -15.34
C VAL A 14 -25.60 1.61 -14.05
N THR A 15 -26.76 2.23 -13.83
CA THR A 15 -27.10 2.91 -12.57
C THR A 15 -28.22 2.15 -11.86
N LEU A 16 -27.98 1.79 -10.61
CA LEU A 16 -28.97 1.32 -9.64
C LEU A 16 -29.40 2.50 -8.79
N VAL A 17 -30.70 2.74 -8.69
CA VAL A 17 -31.25 3.78 -7.80
C VAL A 17 -31.81 3.11 -6.56
N VAL A 18 -31.31 3.51 -5.39
CA VAL A 18 -31.74 2.99 -4.08
C VAL A 18 -32.32 4.14 -3.25
N MET A 19 -33.52 3.95 -2.71
CA MET A 19 -34.12 4.92 -1.79
C MET A 19 -33.72 4.58 -0.35
N VAL A 20 -33.15 5.55 0.36
CA VAL A 20 -32.81 5.41 1.77
C VAL A 20 -34.07 5.63 2.61
N THR A 21 -34.55 4.55 3.23
CA THR A 21 -35.69 4.57 4.15
C THR A 21 -35.21 4.49 5.60
N LYS A 22 -36.11 4.72 6.55
CA LYS A 22 -35.79 4.64 7.98
C LYS A 22 -35.33 3.22 8.33
N GLY A 23 -34.11 3.08 8.85
CA GLY A 23 -33.50 1.80 9.21
C GLY A 23 -32.65 1.17 8.10
N PHE A 24 -32.58 1.78 6.92
CA PHE A 24 -31.68 1.35 5.85
C PHE A 24 -30.24 1.76 6.16
N GLY A 25 -29.33 0.79 6.22
CA GLY A 25 -27.91 1.00 6.53
C GLY A 25 -26.95 0.61 5.40
N PHE A 26 -25.66 0.65 5.71
CA PHE A 26 -24.60 0.30 4.76
C PHE A 26 -24.71 -1.16 4.26
N ASN A 27 -25.02 -2.09 5.17
CA ASN A 27 -25.15 -3.50 4.80
C ASN A 27 -26.30 -3.72 3.80
N ASP A 28 -27.42 -3.02 3.96
CA ASP A 28 -28.56 -3.10 3.05
C ASP A 28 -28.22 -2.52 1.67
N LEU A 29 -27.41 -1.46 1.64
CA LEU A 29 -26.86 -0.90 0.40
C LEU A 29 -25.98 -1.94 -0.32
N VAL A 30 -25.00 -2.52 0.39
CA VAL A 30 -24.10 -3.54 -0.17
C VAL A 30 -24.89 -4.73 -0.70
N GLN A 31 -25.91 -5.19 0.03
CA GLN A 31 -26.79 -6.26 -0.42
C GLN A 31 -27.57 -5.87 -1.68
N SER A 32 -28.11 -4.65 -1.74
CA SER A 32 -28.83 -4.14 -2.93
C SER A 32 -27.93 -4.10 -4.17
N ILE A 33 -26.66 -3.72 -3.98
CA ILE A 33 -25.63 -3.70 -5.02
C ILE A 33 -25.31 -5.14 -5.48
N CYS A 34 -25.01 -6.05 -4.55
CA CYS A 34 -24.73 -7.46 -4.87
C CYS A 34 -25.90 -8.15 -5.57
N ASN A 35 -27.15 -7.86 -5.16
CA ASN A 35 -28.35 -8.40 -5.79
C ASN A 35 -28.54 -7.87 -7.21
N LYS A 36 -28.13 -6.62 -7.48
CA LYS A 36 -28.23 -6.03 -8.82
C LYS A 36 -27.15 -6.55 -9.77
N TRP A 37 -25.95 -6.80 -9.25
CA TRP A 37 -24.79 -7.21 -10.02
C TRP A 37 -24.22 -8.51 -9.45
N GLU A 38 -24.67 -9.64 -9.99
CA GLU A 38 -24.31 -10.99 -9.53
C GLU A 38 -22.80 -11.29 -9.57
N ASN A 39 -22.05 -10.56 -10.39
CA ASN A 39 -20.60 -10.66 -10.50
C ASN A 39 -19.84 -9.94 -9.37
N LEU A 40 -20.52 -9.14 -8.54
CA LEU A 40 -19.93 -8.41 -7.42
C LEU A 40 -20.14 -9.17 -6.10
N ALA A 41 -19.07 -9.79 -5.61
CA ALA A 41 -19.04 -10.32 -4.24
C ALA A 41 -18.70 -9.20 -3.24
N SER A 42 -19.31 -9.21 -2.05
CA SER A 42 -19.15 -8.18 -1.01
C SER A 42 -17.70 -7.87 -0.60
N SER A 43 -16.76 -8.80 -0.81
CA SER A 43 -15.34 -8.63 -0.48
C SER A 43 -14.46 -8.13 -1.64
N LYS A 44 -15.04 -7.89 -2.83
CA LYS A 44 -14.27 -7.62 -4.06
C LYS A 44 -14.50 -6.23 -4.63
N PHE A 45 -15.17 -5.34 -3.91
CA PHE A 45 -15.40 -3.98 -4.39
C PHE A 45 -15.36 -2.95 -3.27
N GLY A 46 -15.08 -1.71 -3.66
CA GLY A 46 -15.17 -0.53 -2.81
C GLY A 46 -16.24 0.43 -3.32
N LEU A 47 -16.73 1.27 -2.41
CA LEU A 47 -17.73 2.29 -2.71
C LEU A 47 -17.13 3.68 -2.45
N LEU A 48 -17.37 4.59 -3.39
CA LEU A 48 -17.03 6.00 -3.27
C LEU A 48 -18.29 6.83 -3.47
N TYR A 49 -18.47 7.90 -2.72
CA TYR A 49 -19.57 8.82 -2.93
C TYR A 49 -19.09 10.26 -3.17
N VAL A 50 -19.97 11.04 -3.79
CA VAL A 50 -19.76 12.48 -4.01
C VAL A 50 -20.96 13.23 -3.44
N VAL A 51 -20.71 14.17 -2.55
CA VAL A 51 -21.74 15.02 -1.95
C VAL A 51 -21.27 16.47 -1.99
N ALA A 52 -22.06 17.33 -2.63
CA ALA A 52 -21.76 18.75 -2.80
C ALA A 52 -20.34 18.98 -3.35
N ASP A 53 -19.48 19.67 -2.60
CA ASP A 53 -18.11 20.02 -2.97
C ASP A 53 -17.08 18.96 -2.55
N HIS A 54 -17.50 17.91 -1.83
CA HIS A 54 -16.62 16.84 -1.40
C HIS A 54 -16.62 15.71 -2.43
N HIS A 55 -15.55 15.65 -3.21
CA HIS A 55 -15.38 14.64 -4.24
C HIS A 55 -14.72 13.38 -3.68
N SER A 56 -15.34 12.22 -3.93
CA SER A 56 -14.71 10.90 -3.79
C SER A 56 -14.42 10.49 -2.34
N CYS A 57 -15.41 10.61 -1.47
CA CYS A 57 -15.36 10.09 -0.10
C CYS A 57 -15.54 8.57 -0.09
N VAL A 58 -14.79 7.87 0.77
CA VAL A 58 -14.88 6.41 0.94
C VAL A 58 -16.13 6.07 1.75
N LEU A 59 -16.80 4.97 1.36
CA LEU A 59 -17.93 4.40 2.08
C LEU A 59 -17.62 2.92 2.38
N ASP A 60 -17.13 2.62 3.58
CA ASP A 60 -16.70 1.26 3.94
C ASP A 60 -17.49 0.64 5.11
N ASN A 61 -18.19 1.46 5.90
CA ASN A 61 -18.90 1.01 7.09
C ASN A 61 -20.21 1.80 7.36
N ASN A 62 -20.91 1.45 8.44
CA ASN A 62 -22.16 2.11 8.85
C ASN A 62 -21.96 3.54 9.38
N GLU A 63 -20.81 3.86 9.98
CA GLU A 63 -20.48 5.21 10.44
C GLU A 63 -20.29 6.14 9.23
N ASP A 64 -19.55 5.70 8.21
CA ASP A 64 -19.38 6.42 6.94
C ASP A 64 -20.73 6.68 6.25
N PHE A 65 -21.60 5.67 6.27
CA PHE A 65 -22.95 5.80 5.74
C PHE A 65 -23.77 6.84 6.52
N GLY A 66 -23.67 6.83 7.84
CA GLY A 66 -24.28 7.86 8.69
C GLY A 66 -23.75 9.27 8.37
N CYS A 67 -22.44 9.41 8.21
CA CYS A 67 -21.79 10.65 7.79
C CYS A 67 -22.28 11.11 6.41
N MET A 68 -22.37 10.20 5.43
CA MET A 68 -22.88 10.50 4.09
C MET A 68 -24.31 11.07 4.14
N ILE A 69 -25.21 10.45 4.91
CA ILE A 69 -26.60 10.93 5.05
C ILE A 69 -26.67 12.25 5.82
N ALA A 70 -25.85 12.41 6.87
CA ALA A 70 -25.78 13.66 7.62
C ALA A 70 -25.27 14.82 6.76
N LEU A 71 -24.24 14.58 5.94
CA LEU A 71 -23.75 15.55 4.96
C LEU A 71 -24.84 15.91 3.96
N ALA A 72 -25.56 14.91 3.42
CA ALA A 72 -26.63 15.18 2.49
C ALA A 72 -27.74 16.06 3.08
N ALA A 73 -28.12 15.80 4.35
CA ALA A 73 -29.05 16.65 5.07
C ALA A 73 -28.50 18.07 5.33
N ALA A 74 -27.22 18.20 5.69
CA ALA A 74 -26.58 19.49 5.96
C ALA A 74 -26.49 20.37 4.70
N TYR A 75 -26.20 19.77 3.54
CA TYR A 75 -26.14 20.46 2.25
C TYR A 75 -27.50 20.54 1.53
N GLY A 76 -28.55 19.93 2.08
CA GLY A 76 -29.89 19.90 1.47
C GLY A 76 -29.95 19.14 0.14
N VAL A 77 -29.06 18.17 -0.08
CA VAL A 77 -29.06 17.31 -1.27
C VAL A 77 -29.87 16.05 -1.03
N ASN A 78 -30.74 15.74 -1.99
CA ASN A 78 -31.63 14.58 -1.92
C ASN A 78 -31.17 13.44 -2.85
N CYS A 79 -30.08 13.65 -3.58
CA CYS A 79 -29.48 12.68 -4.48
C CYS A 79 -27.97 12.62 -4.25
N ILE A 80 -27.44 11.41 -4.10
CA ILE A 80 -26.02 11.16 -3.90
C ILE A 80 -25.55 10.18 -4.96
N ASP A 81 -24.49 10.54 -5.66
CA ASP A 81 -23.81 9.64 -6.59
C ASP A 81 -22.87 8.72 -5.81
N VAL A 82 -23.05 7.41 -5.97
CA VAL A 82 -22.21 6.36 -5.38
C VAL A 82 -21.57 5.57 -6.51
N SER A 83 -20.25 5.57 -6.62
CA SER A 83 -19.50 4.81 -7.61
C SER A 83 -19.02 3.49 -7.02
N VAL A 84 -19.27 2.38 -7.71
CA VAL A 84 -18.82 1.03 -7.34
C VAL A 84 -17.55 0.69 -8.12
N GLY A 85 -16.48 0.31 -7.44
CA GLY A 85 -15.21 -0.09 -8.07
C GLY A 85 -14.76 -1.48 -7.64
N ILE A 86 -14.40 -2.36 -8.57
CA ILE A 86 -13.85 -3.69 -8.24
C ILE A 86 -12.41 -3.54 -7.74
N ILE A 87 -12.10 -4.18 -6.62
CA ILE A 87 -10.76 -4.31 -6.07
C ILE A 87 -10.20 -5.63 -6.60
N SER A 88 -9.45 -5.58 -7.71
CA SER A 88 -8.70 -6.76 -8.14
C SER A 88 -7.47 -6.89 -7.27
N SER A 89 -7.30 -8.06 -6.64
CA SER A 89 -6.14 -8.40 -5.79
C SER A 89 -4.81 -8.50 -6.56
N SER A 90 -4.77 -8.09 -7.82
CA SER A 90 -3.54 -7.96 -8.59
C SER A 90 -2.88 -6.63 -8.24
N VAL A 91 -2.07 -6.67 -7.19
CA VAL A 91 -0.92 -5.78 -7.02
C VAL A 91 -0.27 -5.54 -8.38
N ILE A 92 -0.20 -4.30 -8.84
CA ILE A 92 0.83 -3.90 -9.81
C ILE A 92 1.57 -2.69 -9.26
N GLU A 93 2.78 -3.03 -8.81
CA GLU A 93 3.98 -2.23 -8.65
C GLU A 93 3.91 -0.75 -9.04
N CYS A 94 4.32 0.05 -8.05
CA CYS A 94 4.97 1.34 -8.25
C CYS A 94 5.85 1.35 -9.52
N GLY A 95 5.45 2.15 -10.51
CA GLY A 95 6.31 2.62 -11.59
C GLY A 95 6.12 1.92 -12.93
N LYS A 96 5.39 2.61 -13.83
CA LYS A 96 5.80 2.91 -15.23
C LYS A 96 4.70 3.74 -15.88
N SER A 97 4.96 5.03 -16.07
CA SER A 97 4.21 5.83 -17.02
C SER A 97 4.59 5.38 -18.43
N LEU A 98 3.64 4.84 -19.20
CA LEU A 98 3.69 4.99 -20.65
C LEU A 98 2.51 5.87 -21.06
N ALA A 99 2.86 7.06 -21.53
CA ALA A 99 1.96 7.90 -22.28
C ALA A 99 1.62 7.24 -23.62
N THR A 100 0.36 7.25 -24.00
CA THR A 100 -0.03 7.21 -25.41
C THR A 100 -1.06 8.29 -25.68
N GLN A 101 -0.81 9.03 -26.75
CA GLN A 101 -1.56 10.19 -27.20
C GLN A 101 -2.80 9.72 -27.99
N ASN A 102 -3.90 10.46 -27.81
CA ASN A 102 -5.04 10.65 -28.72
C ASN A 102 -5.96 9.45 -29.03
N GLY A 103 -7.26 9.65 -28.80
CA GLY A 103 -8.33 8.84 -29.39
C GLY A 103 -9.47 8.53 -28.40
N GLU A 104 -10.67 8.97 -28.74
CA GLU A 104 -11.90 8.89 -27.95
C GLU A 104 -12.41 7.45 -27.66
N CYS A 105 -13.35 7.38 -26.72
CA CYS A 105 -14.31 6.32 -26.39
C CYS A 105 -13.96 5.36 -25.25
N GLY A 106 -14.82 5.38 -24.22
CA GLY A 106 -14.89 4.39 -23.14
C GLY A 106 -14.36 4.94 -21.83
N GLY A 107 -15.25 5.19 -20.86
CA GLY A 107 -14.90 5.42 -19.46
C GLY A 107 -14.33 4.14 -18.86
N SER A 108 -13.10 3.82 -19.24
CA SER A 108 -12.44 2.57 -18.90
C SER A 108 -12.12 2.54 -17.41
N PHE A 109 -12.55 1.45 -16.78
CA PHE A 109 -12.24 0.94 -15.44
C PHE A 109 -10.86 1.36 -14.85
N GLU A 110 -9.83 1.44 -15.70
CA GLU A 110 -8.48 1.91 -15.36
C GLU A 110 -8.45 3.35 -14.83
N TYR A 111 -9.31 4.24 -15.35
CA TYR A 111 -9.46 5.62 -14.88
C TYR A 111 -10.07 5.70 -13.47
N VAL A 112 -11.04 4.84 -13.16
CA VAL A 112 -11.68 4.83 -11.83
C VAL A 112 -10.69 4.32 -10.80
N ILE A 113 -9.97 3.22 -11.08
CA ILE A 113 -8.92 2.69 -10.20
C ILE A 113 -7.78 3.71 -10.03
N GLN A 114 -7.27 4.29 -11.12
CA GLN A 114 -6.29 5.38 -11.01
C GLN A 114 -6.82 6.54 -10.19
N LYS A 115 -8.12 6.85 -10.26
CA LYS A 115 -8.72 7.90 -9.44
C LYS A 115 -8.78 7.48 -7.98
N ILE A 116 -9.14 6.25 -7.63
CA ILE A 116 -9.11 5.77 -6.23
C ILE A 116 -7.67 5.76 -5.70
N GLU A 117 -6.73 5.19 -6.44
CA GLU A 117 -5.31 5.12 -6.07
C GLU A 117 -4.69 6.52 -5.96
N ARG A 118 -4.99 7.42 -6.90
CA ARG A 118 -4.53 8.82 -6.85
C ARG A 118 -5.19 9.61 -5.73
N GLN A 119 -6.44 9.33 -5.39
CA GLN A 119 -7.12 9.91 -4.22
C GLN A 119 -6.48 9.43 -2.92
N LEU A 120 -6.15 8.13 -2.79
CA LEU A 120 -5.38 7.61 -1.67
C LEU A 120 -3.98 8.25 -1.60
N CYS A 121 -3.31 8.43 -2.74
CA CYS A 121 -2.03 9.16 -2.81
C CYS A 121 -2.12 10.62 -2.36
N ASN A 122 -3.29 11.28 -2.48
CA ASN A 122 -3.47 12.66 -1.98
C ASN A 122 -3.50 12.75 -0.45
N TYR A 123 -3.81 11.65 0.25
CA TYR A 123 -3.77 11.57 1.71
C TYR A 123 -2.41 11.09 2.25
N ILE A 124 -1.56 10.52 1.39
CA ILE A 124 -0.19 10.19 1.75
C ILE A 124 0.58 11.50 1.90
N ASN A 125 1.02 11.79 3.12
CA ASN A 125 1.85 12.95 3.37
C ASN A 125 3.06 12.94 2.42
N PRO A 126 3.34 14.04 1.68
CA PRO A 126 4.41 14.11 0.68
C PRO A 126 5.77 13.55 1.14
N TYR A 127 6.06 13.61 2.45
CA TYR A 127 7.25 13.02 3.07
C TYR A 127 7.40 11.51 2.87
N TYR A 128 6.31 10.75 2.73
CA TYR A 128 6.35 9.28 2.57
C TYR A 128 6.40 8.82 1.12
N THR A 129 6.83 9.67 0.19
CA THR A 129 7.04 9.29 -1.21
C THR A 129 8.47 8.84 -1.47
N VAL A 130 8.66 7.95 -2.44
CA VAL A 130 10.01 7.53 -2.89
C VAL A 130 10.83 8.73 -3.37
N ALA A 131 10.17 9.69 -4.04
CA ALA A 131 10.81 10.93 -4.47
C ALA A 131 11.28 11.77 -3.29
N ALA A 132 10.44 12.00 -2.26
CA ALA A 132 10.84 12.73 -1.06
C ALA A 132 11.95 12.02 -0.27
N PHE A 133 11.91 10.68 -0.20
CA PHE A 133 12.99 9.88 0.35
C PHE A 133 14.30 10.11 -0.43
N GLN A 134 14.27 10.00 -1.76
CA GLN A 134 15.44 10.24 -2.61
C GLN A 134 15.98 11.67 -2.46
N LEU A 135 15.10 12.68 -2.44
CA LEU A 135 15.46 14.09 -2.22
C LEU A 135 16.11 14.32 -0.84
N SER A 136 15.64 13.61 0.20
CA SER A 136 16.26 13.71 1.54
C SER A 136 17.71 13.22 1.58
N TYR A 137 18.11 12.37 0.62
CA TYR A 137 19.48 11.89 0.45
C TYR A 137 20.22 12.55 -0.73
N GLU A 138 19.63 13.54 -1.41
CA GLU A 138 20.30 14.27 -2.50
C GLU A 138 21.49 15.06 -1.98
N VAL A 139 21.36 15.63 -0.78
CA VAL A 139 22.47 16.31 -0.11
C VAL A 139 23.42 15.27 0.45
N ALA A 140 24.68 15.34 0.02
CA ALA A 140 25.73 14.49 0.56
C ALA A 140 25.83 14.68 2.08
N ILE A 141 25.50 13.63 2.84
CA ILE A 141 25.77 13.57 4.28
C ILE A 141 27.29 13.47 4.44
N ASN A 142 27.94 14.62 4.54
CA ASN A 142 29.37 14.67 4.82
C ASN A 142 29.60 14.21 6.26
N PRO A 143 30.64 13.40 6.52
CA PRO A 143 31.00 13.06 7.88
C PRO A 143 31.20 14.34 8.68
N THR A 144 30.59 14.42 9.86
CA THR A 144 30.77 15.55 10.76
C THR A 144 32.27 15.69 11.01
N PRO A 145 32.88 16.85 10.66
CA PRO A 145 34.30 17.02 10.85
C PRO A 145 34.60 16.89 12.33
N THR A 146 35.60 16.08 12.68
CA THR A 146 36.15 16.04 14.02
C THR A 146 36.62 17.45 14.38
N LEU A 147 36.21 17.97 15.54
CA LEU A 147 36.66 19.29 16.04
C LEU A 147 38.19 19.39 15.92
N GLY A 148 38.68 20.27 15.04
CA GLY A 148 40.11 20.49 14.77
C GLY A 148 40.70 19.80 13.52
N ALA A 149 39.93 19.02 12.76
CA ALA A 149 40.41 18.44 11.50
C ALA A 149 40.21 19.39 10.30
N PRO A 150 41.17 19.50 9.37
CA PRO A 150 41.05 20.37 8.20
C PRO A 150 39.95 19.89 7.24
N VAL A 151 39.21 20.84 6.66
CA VAL A 151 38.19 20.58 5.63
C VAL A 151 38.90 20.21 4.32
N VAL A 152 38.80 18.94 3.90
CA VAL A 152 39.39 18.47 2.64
C VAL A 152 38.42 18.78 1.48
N THR A 153 38.76 19.76 0.64
CA THR A 153 38.01 20.07 -0.61
C THR A 153 38.34 19.05 -1.69
N LYS A 154 37.33 18.33 -2.17
CA LYS A 154 37.44 17.17 -3.08
C LYS A 154 37.54 17.60 -4.56
N GLU A 155 38.72 17.98 -5.05
CA GLU A 155 38.90 18.10 -6.52
C GLU A 155 39.79 17.02 -7.15
N SER A 156 40.42 16.13 -6.36
CA SER A 156 41.17 15.00 -6.97
C SER A 156 41.43 13.81 -6.04
N ALA A 157 40.78 13.72 -4.89
CA ALA A 157 40.98 12.60 -3.97
C ALA A 157 40.28 11.33 -4.50
N ILE A 158 40.99 10.57 -5.34
CA ILE A 158 40.60 9.21 -5.71
C ILE A 158 40.64 8.36 -4.44
N ILE A 159 39.46 8.05 -3.89
CA ILE A 159 39.33 7.16 -2.75
C ILE A 159 39.65 5.75 -3.23
N LEU A 160 40.89 5.31 -3.02
CA LEU A 160 41.28 3.93 -3.30
C LEU A 160 40.64 3.00 -2.25
N PRO A 161 40.17 1.80 -2.67
CA PRO A 161 39.65 0.82 -1.72
C PRO A 161 40.75 0.46 -0.70
N PRO A 162 40.37 0.20 0.57
CA PRO A 162 41.33 -0.19 1.59
C PRO A 162 42.13 -1.42 1.13
N LYS A 163 43.46 -1.30 1.08
CA LYS A 163 44.36 -2.41 0.68
C LYS A 163 44.36 -3.56 1.69
N THR A 164 43.78 -3.36 2.88
CA THR A 164 43.67 -4.37 3.91
C THR A 164 42.45 -5.25 3.64
N ARG A 165 42.66 -6.56 3.48
CA ARG A 165 41.57 -7.54 3.45
C ARG A 165 40.72 -7.37 4.71
N ARG A 166 39.39 -7.31 4.55
CA ARG A 166 38.44 -7.30 5.67
C ARG A 166 38.84 -8.38 6.69
N PRO A 167 39.12 -8.02 7.95
CA PRO A 167 39.44 -9.00 8.98
C PRO A 167 38.32 -10.05 9.01
N LYS A 168 38.67 -11.33 8.83
CA LYS A 168 37.72 -12.45 8.96
C LYS A 168 37.43 -12.66 10.45
N VAL A 169 36.71 -11.71 11.05
CA VAL A 169 36.25 -11.84 12.44
C VAL A 169 35.02 -12.74 12.43
N ALA A 170 35.08 -13.81 13.20
CA ALA A 170 33.91 -14.66 13.41
C ALA A 170 32.76 -13.81 13.97
N ARG A 171 31.56 -13.99 13.42
CA ARG A 171 30.38 -13.23 13.85
C ARG A 171 30.19 -13.39 15.36
N ILE A 172 30.15 -12.26 16.08
CA ILE A 172 29.76 -12.22 17.49
C ILE A 172 28.24 -12.44 17.55
N ARG A 173 27.80 -13.38 18.38
CA ARG A 173 26.38 -13.72 18.55
C ARG A 173 25.72 -12.78 19.55
N SER A 174 24.41 -12.53 19.38
CA SER A 174 23.63 -11.77 20.36
C SER A 174 23.34 -12.61 21.61
N ARG A 175 23.11 -11.95 22.75
CA ARG A 175 22.66 -12.62 23.98
C ARG A 175 21.29 -13.27 23.72
N GLY A 176 21.21 -14.59 23.93
CA GLY A 176 19.99 -15.38 23.69
C GLY A 176 19.92 -16.07 22.32
N GLU A 177 20.89 -15.84 21.43
CA GLU A 177 20.91 -16.53 20.14
C GLU A 177 21.22 -18.03 20.30
N LYS A 178 20.25 -18.89 19.96
CA LYS A 178 20.41 -20.34 20.04
C LYS A 178 21.39 -20.83 18.97
N VAL A 179 22.55 -21.32 19.40
CA VAL A 179 23.47 -22.03 18.51
C VAL A 179 22.89 -23.39 18.15
N ARG A 180 22.53 -23.60 16.88
CA ARG A 180 22.24 -24.97 16.41
C ARG A 180 23.49 -25.82 16.60
N GLN A 181 23.39 -26.85 17.42
CA GLN A 181 24.47 -27.83 17.55
C GLN A 181 24.41 -28.75 16.32
N LEU A 182 25.45 -28.73 15.50
CA LEU A 182 25.53 -29.60 14.33
C LEU A 182 25.88 -31.03 14.79
N LYS A 183 25.14 -32.02 14.27
CA LYS A 183 25.50 -33.44 14.37
C LYS A 183 26.50 -33.79 13.26
N CYS A 184 27.47 -34.62 13.58
CA CYS A 184 28.37 -35.16 12.58
C CYS A 184 27.60 -36.07 11.61
N GLY A 185 27.71 -35.82 10.31
CA GLY A 185 27.04 -36.65 9.29
C GLY A 185 27.63 -38.06 9.12
N ARG A 186 28.73 -38.42 9.80
CA ARG A 186 29.26 -39.81 9.85
C ARG A 186 28.76 -40.55 11.08
N CYS A 187 29.07 -40.05 12.29
CA CYS A 187 28.74 -40.76 13.53
C CYS A 187 27.42 -40.32 14.19
N GLY A 188 26.73 -39.31 13.66
CA GLY A 188 25.48 -38.79 14.23
C GLY A 188 25.63 -38.05 15.57
N LYS A 189 26.81 -38.08 16.20
CA LYS A 189 27.08 -37.45 17.49
C LYS A 189 27.22 -35.94 17.35
N LEU A 190 26.75 -35.22 18.36
CA LEU A 190 26.96 -33.78 18.51
C LEU A 190 28.42 -33.53 18.87
N GLY A 191 29.11 -32.65 18.16
CA GLY A 191 30.52 -32.41 18.42
C GLY A 191 31.13 -31.29 17.58
N LYS A 192 32.40 -30.99 17.88
CA LYS A 192 33.19 -29.96 17.17
C LYS A 192 33.79 -30.46 15.85
N HIS A 193 33.45 -31.67 15.43
CA HIS A 193 33.96 -32.28 14.21
C HIS A 193 32.82 -32.44 13.21
N ASN A 194 33.15 -32.40 11.93
CA ASN A 194 32.21 -32.67 10.86
C ASN A 194 32.51 -34.04 10.23
N ARG A 195 31.72 -34.44 9.23
CA ARG A 195 31.90 -35.72 8.51
C ARG A 195 33.33 -35.89 7.97
N ARG A 196 34.00 -34.81 7.53
CA ARG A 196 35.35 -34.85 6.95
C ARG A 196 36.43 -35.06 8.01
N THR A 197 36.24 -34.53 9.21
CA THR A 197 37.21 -34.61 10.31
C THR A 197 36.84 -35.67 11.35
N CYS A 198 35.87 -36.54 11.04
CA CYS A 198 35.41 -37.60 11.94
C CYS A 198 36.43 -38.75 11.93
N LYS A 199 36.93 -39.11 13.13
CA LYS A 199 37.89 -40.22 13.33
C LYS A 199 37.21 -41.58 13.57
N GLU A 200 35.88 -41.60 13.70
CA GLU A 200 35.17 -42.87 13.81
C GLU A 200 35.24 -43.61 12.47
N ALA A 201 35.47 -44.91 12.55
CA ALA A 201 35.46 -45.79 11.39
C ALA A 201 34.09 -45.73 10.71
N CYS A 202 34.06 -45.92 9.39
CA CYS A 202 32.79 -46.13 8.70
C CYS A 202 32.35 -47.57 8.98
N ASP A 203 31.19 -47.75 9.60
CA ASP A 203 30.42 -48.99 9.48
C ASP A 203 29.70 -49.02 8.12
#